data_AF-A0A4Q9LX47-F1
#
_entry.id   AF-A0A4Q9LX47-F1
#
_cell.length_a   1.000
_cell.length_b   1.000
_cell.length_c   1.000
_cell.angle_alpha   90.00
_cell.angle_beta   90.00
_cell.angle_gamma   90.00
#
_symmetry.space_group_name_H-M   'P 1'
#
loop_
_entity.id
_entity.type
_entity.pdbx_description
1 polymer ?
#
loop_
_entity_poly.entity_id
_entity_poly.type
_entity_poly.pdbx_seq_one_letter_code
_entity_poly.pdbx_strand_id
1 'polypeptide(L)'
;MSVEYNNYNKFQILISKLKDFKFENENDKNIFIFCHTVHQKIPCRLFFILGKPINTFLETKLLNNLIYHPKKYPHLVFSIDSKFNITNQTLSYSSSSKNFSFFEKIFLVLDQLLINNNNSDFDKENDKKLKEIPNSIQKYKKHPIYILESLIKTYQIIYPKRPILGYFKGEPIYYKSNIINLLTEKQLYRKGLKPKDKKPYKIIYNSKQEKIYLYAPWQTCKIEILEFDSKDTMDFYHENFIPINCTHINDDKADEVAELLQIEYRKCFKGFYNGFPKIEGIFIESKHKEVFEICLKEYKFNTRLDEIIEKRMKVFKNWNIFLKKVDKYNKIIDRLEK
;
A
#
# COMPACT_ATOMS: atom_id res chain seq x y z
N MET A 1 -8.67 -34.68 24.96
CA MET A 1 -8.78 -36.15 24.77
C MET A 1 -10.14 -36.61 24.27
N SER A 2 -11.25 -36.63 25.04
CA SER A 2 -12.53 -37.19 24.57
C SER A 2 -13.10 -36.53 23.29
N VAL A 3 -13.00 -35.20 23.18
CA VAL A 3 -13.42 -34.45 21.98
C VAL A 3 -12.51 -34.71 20.78
N GLU A 4 -11.20 -34.87 20.99
CA GLU A 4 -10.23 -35.11 19.90
C GLU A 4 -10.36 -36.52 19.32
N TYR A 5 -10.60 -37.53 20.17
CA TYR A 5 -10.93 -38.89 19.72
C TYR A 5 -12.26 -38.93 18.96
N ASN A 6 -13.26 -38.15 19.41
CA ASN A 6 -14.52 -38.01 18.67
C ASN A 6 -14.31 -37.38 17.28
N ASN A 7 -13.51 -36.31 17.19
CA ASN A 7 -13.16 -35.68 15.92
C ASN A 7 -12.41 -36.64 14.98
N TYR A 8 -11.49 -37.44 15.52
CA TYR A 8 -10.79 -38.48 14.77
C TYR A 8 -11.76 -39.53 14.21
N ASN A 9 -12.66 -40.06 15.05
CA ASN A 9 -13.65 -41.06 14.62
C ASN A 9 -14.60 -40.49 13.56
N LYS A 10 -15.11 -39.26 13.75
CA LYS A 10 -15.95 -38.56 12.77
C LYS A 10 -15.24 -38.41 11.42
N PHE A 11 -13.97 -38.01 11.43
CA PHE A 11 -13.18 -37.87 10.22
C PHE A 11 -12.95 -39.22 9.52
N GLN A 12 -12.62 -40.27 10.28
CA GLN A 12 -12.43 -41.62 9.71
C GLN A 12 -13.71 -42.18 9.08
N ILE A 13 -14.87 -41.96 9.73
CA ILE A 13 -16.19 -42.36 9.18
C ILE A 13 -16.51 -41.59 7.89
N LEU A 14 -16.19 -40.30 7.84
CA LEU A 14 -16.34 -39.51 6.62
C LEU A 14 -15.49 -40.10 5.48
N ILE A 15 -14.20 -40.32 5.73
CA ILE A 15 -13.28 -40.89 4.73
C ILE A 15 -13.71 -42.28 4.28
N SER A 16 -14.24 -43.12 5.18
CA SER A 16 -14.72 -44.46 4.82
C SER A 16 -15.96 -44.39 3.92
N LYS A 17 -16.94 -43.53 4.24
CA LYS A 17 -18.15 -43.34 3.42
C LYS A 17 -17.86 -42.73 2.05
N LEU A 18 -16.83 -41.89 1.97
CA LEU A 18 -16.42 -41.27 0.71
C LEU A 18 -15.81 -42.24 -0.30
N LYS A 19 -15.43 -43.47 0.11
CA LYS A 19 -14.98 -44.51 -0.83
C LYS A 19 -16.07 -44.91 -1.83
N ASP A 20 -17.33 -44.74 -1.45
CA ASP A 20 -18.49 -45.14 -2.24
C ASP A 20 -18.97 -44.03 -3.19
N PHE A 21 -18.41 -42.82 -3.08
CA PHE A 21 -18.76 -41.66 -3.92
C PHE A 21 -17.80 -41.48 -5.09
N LYS A 22 -18.35 -41.25 -6.29
CA LYS A 22 -17.58 -40.85 -7.48
C LYS A 22 -17.54 -39.32 -7.56
N PHE A 23 -16.34 -38.76 -7.58
CA PHE A 23 -16.09 -37.34 -7.83
C PHE A 23 -15.56 -37.16 -9.25
N GLU A 24 -15.90 -36.04 -9.90
CA GLU A 24 -15.43 -35.73 -11.26
C GLU A 24 -13.91 -35.50 -11.31
N ASN A 25 -13.36 -34.84 -10.29
CA ASN A 25 -11.93 -34.62 -10.14
C ASN A 25 -11.51 -34.63 -8.66
N GLU A 26 -10.19 -34.66 -8.42
CA GLU A 26 -9.62 -34.69 -7.07
C GLU A 26 -9.86 -33.39 -6.29
N ASN A 27 -10.01 -32.25 -6.97
CA ASN A 27 -10.28 -30.97 -6.32
C ASN A 27 -11.67 -30.93 -5.69
N ASP A 28 -12.69 -31.41 -6.40
CA ASP A 28 -14.08 -31.46 -5.90
C ASP A 28 -14.18 -32.35 -4.67
N LYS A 29 -13.45 -33.47 -4.68
CA LYS A 29 -13.32 -34.34 -3.52
C LYS A 29 -12.69 -33.60 -2.33
N ASN A 30 -11.60 -32.87 -2.54
CA ASN A 30 -10.93 -32.13 -1.48
C ASN A 30 -11.79 -30.98 -0.93
N ILE A 31 -12.49 -30.26 -1.80
CA ILE A 31 -13.44 -29.20 -1.41
C ILE A 31 -14.59 -29.79 -0.61
N PHE A 32 -15.15 -30.93 -1.04
CA PHE A 32 -16.23 -31.59 -0.31
C PHE A 32 -15.79 -32.00 1.10
N ILE A 33 -14.62 -32.63 1.23
CA ILE A 33 -14.06 -33.01 2.54
C ILE A 33 -13.82 -31.75 3.40
N PHE A 34 -13.27 -30.68 2.82
CA PHE A 34 -13.08 -29.41 3.53
C PHE A 34 -14.41 -28.87 4.08
N CYS A 35 -15.43 -28.70 3.25
CA CYS A 35 -16.74 -28.18 3.67
C CYS A 35 -17.36 -29.05 4.78
N HIS A 36 -17.29 -30.37 4.66
CA HIS A 36 -17.83 -31.27 5.68
C HIS A 36 -17.06 -31.19 7.00
N THR A 37 -15.72 -31.13 6.94
CA THR A 37 -14.88 -31.02 8.15
C THR A 37 -15.04 -29.70 8.87
N VAL A 38 -15.19 -28.59 8.12
CA VAL A 38 -15.55 -27.27 8.65
C VAL A 38 -16.90 -27.34 9.37
N HIS A 39 -17.92 -27.96 8.77
CA HIS A 39 -19.23 -28.13 9.41
C HIS A 39 -19.15 -28.92 10.73
N GLN A 40 -18.27 -29.93 10.80
CA GLN A 40 -18.01 -30.70 12.01
C GLN A 40 -17.15 -29.97 13.05
N LYS A 41 -16.75 -28.71 12.79
CA LYS A 41 -15.84 -27.91 13.63
C LYS A 41 -14.50 -28.60 13.88
N ILE A 42 -14.01 -29.36 12.90
CA ILE A 42 -12.70 -30.00 12.94
C ILE A 42 -11.69 -29.06 12.28
N PRO A 43 -10.58 -28.69 12.93
CA PRO A 43 -9.57 -27.83 12.32
C PRO A 43 -8.95 -28.46 11.07
N CYS A 44 -9.17 -27.81 9.93
CA CYS A 44 -8.64 -28.23 8.63
C CYS A 44 -8.21 -27.02 7.79
N ARG A 45 -7.39 -27.26 6.78
CA ARG A 45 -6.96 -26.30 5.77
C ARG A 45 -6.98 -26.92 4.39
N LEU A 46 -7.50 -26.16 3.44
CA LEU A 46 -7.45 -26.49 2.02
C LEU A 46 -6.35 -25.66 1.37
N PHE A 47 -5.40 -26.33 0.73
CA PHE A 47 -4.31 -25.70 -0.01
C PHE A 47 -4.64 -25.66 -1.50
N PHE A 48 -4.24 -24.58 -2.15
CA PHE A 48 -4.39 -24.35 -3.57
C PHE A 48 -3.01 -24.16 -4.21
N ILE A 49 -2.72 -24.96 -5.23
CA ILE A 49 -1.50 -24.92 -6.02
C ILE A 49 -1.86 -24.28 -7.36
N LEU A 50 -1.32 -23.09 -7.63
CA LEU A 50 -1.62 -22.27 -8.81
C LEU A 50 -0.90 -22.77 -10.08
N GLY A 51 -1.09 -24.05 -10.40
CA GLY A 51 -0.68 -24.68 -11.66
C GLY A 51 -1.76 -24.55 -12.75
N LYS A 52 -1.48 -25.13 -13.92
CA LYS A 52 -2.48 -25.38 -14.97
C LYS A 52 -2.51 -26.89 -15.24
N PRO A 53 -3.53 -27.64 -14.78
CA PRO A 53 -4.69 -27.21 -13.99
C PRO A 53 -4.34 -26.87 -12.52
N ILE A 54 -5.26 -26.22 -11.82
CA ILE A 54 -5.14 -25.96 -10.37
C ILE A 54 -5.28 -27.28 -9.64
N ASN A 55 -4.39 -27.54 -8.67
CA ASN A 55 -4.48 -28.71 -7.79
C ASN A 55 -4.69 -28.27 -6.36
N THR A 56 -5.36 -29.10 -5.57
CA THR A 56 -5.62 -28.86 -4.16
C THR A 56 -5.17 -30.03 -3.29
N PHE A 57 -4.95 -29.78 -2.00
CA PHE A 57 -4.75 -30.83 -1.00
C PHE A 57 -5.21 -30.34 0.37
N LEU A 58 -5.40 -31.27 1.30
CA LEU A 58 -5.91 -31.00 2.64
C LEU A 58 -4.86 -31.23 3.72
N GLU A 59 -4.88 -30.39 4.75
CA GLU A 59 -4.17 -30.60 6.02
C GLU A 59 -5.22 -30.58 7.13
N THR A 60 -5.32 -31.65 7.92
CA THR A 60 -6.27 -31.70 9.05
C THR A 60 -5.52 -31.99 10.34
N LYS A 61 -5.89 -31.28 11.41
CA LYS A 61 -5.29 -31.46 12.73
C LYS A 61 -6.15 -32.40 13.55
N LEU A 62 -5.67 -33.61 13.77
CA LEU A 62 -6.37 -34.67 14.50
C LEU A 62 -5.44 -35.24 15.57
N LEU A 63 -5.92 -35.36 16.81
CA LEU A 63 -5.12 -35.84 17.95
C LEU A 63 -3.76 -35.09 18.08
N ASN A 64 -3.75 -33.78 17.77
CA ASN A 64 -2.56 -32.93 17.70
C ASN A 64 -1.49 -33.33 16.66
N ASN A 65 -1.79 -34.29 15.79
CA ASN A 65 -0.97 -34.62 14.64
C ASN A 65 -1.55 -33.98 13.38
N LEU A 66 -0.66 -33.46 12.54
CA LEU A 66 -1.02 -33.01 11.20
C LEU A 66 -1.11 -34.25 10.33
N ILE A 67 -2.33 -34.60 9.94
CA ILE A 67 -2.56 -35.67 8.98
C ILE A 67 -2.47 -35.01 7.61
N TYR A 68 -1.38 -35.38 6.92
CA TYR A 68 -0.91 -34.94 5.60
C TYR A 68 0.17 -33.83 5.60
N HIS A 69 1.31 -34.13 4.97
CA HIS A 69 2.27 -33.11 4.53
C HIS A 69 2.74 -33.38 3.08
N PRO A 70 2.82 -32.35 2.24
CA PRO A 70 2.91 -32.48 0.80
C PRO A 70 4.35 -32.46 0.30
N LYS A 71 4.54 -32.94 -0.92
CA LYS A 71 5.74 -32.72 -1.74
C LYS A 71 5.89 -31.21 -2.04
N LYS A 72 7.10 -30.75 -2.36
CA LYS A 72 7.29 -29.39 -2.87
C LYS A 72 6.75 -29.29 -4.30
N TYR A 73 5.98 -28.24 -4.58
CA TYR A 73 5.37 -28.02 -5.90
C TYR A 73 6.08 -26.89 -6.67
N PRO A 74 6.20 -26.97 -8.00
CA PRO A 74 6.84 -25.93 -8.82
C PRO A 74 5.94 -24.71 -9.09
N HIS A 75 4.93 -24.46 -8.25
CA HIS A 75 3.93 -23.38 -8.41
C HIS A 75 3.68 -22.65 -7.08
N LEU A 76 3.05 -21.48 -7.15
CA LEU A 76 2.68 -20.69 -5.98
C LEU A 76 1.57 -21.40 -5.20
N VAL A 77 1.61 -21.29 -3.87
CA VAL A 77 0.72 -22.02 -2.97
C VAL A 77 0.12 -21.08 -1.92
N PHE A 78 -1.19 -21.15 -1.73
CA PHE A 78 -1.87 -20.54 -0.59
C PHE A 78 -2.81 -21.54 0.06
N SER A 79 -3.26 -21.25 1.27
CA SER A 79 -4.26 -22.08 1.95
C SER A 79 -5.37 -21.25 2.57
N ILE A 80 -6.53 -21.86 2.70
CA ILE A 80 -7.70 -21.35 3.42
C ILE A 80 -7.94 -22.29 4.60
N ASP A 81 -8.02 -21.75 5.83
CA ASP A 81 -8.30 -22.54 7.02
C ASP A 81 -9.81 -22.70 7.29
N SER A 82 -10.17 -23.52 8.27
CA SER A 82 -11.55 -23.76 8.70
C SER A 82 -12.27 -22.54 9.25
N LYS A 83 -11.56 -21.43 9.48
CA LYS A 83 -12.10 -20.13 9.88
C LYS A 83 -12.09 -19.11 8.73
N PHE A 84 -11.81 -19.59 7.52
CA PHE A 84 -11.73 -18.83 6.27
C PHE A 84 -10.60 -17.78 6.21
N ASN A 85 -9.60 -17.89 7.08
CA ASN A 85 -8.39 -17.07 6.96
C ASN A 85 -7.54 -17.60 5.80
N ILE A 86 -7.04 -16.70 4.95
CA ILE A 86 -6.13 -17.08 3.88
C ILE A 86 -4.70 -16.85 4.34
N THR A 87 -3.82 -17.82 4.09
CA THR A 87 -2.38 -17.68 4.35
C THR A 87 -1.56 -18.02 3.10
N ASN A 88 -0.54 -17.22 2.82
CA ASN A 88 0.41 -17.50 1.76
C ASN A 88 1.41 -18.56 2.24
N GLN A 89 1.37 -19.72 1.61
CA GLN A 89 2.09 -20.92 2.01
C GLN A 89 3.22 -21.26 1.03
N THR A 90 3.51 -20.36 0.09
CA THR A 90 4.47 -20.57 -0.99
C THR A 90 5.87 -20.83 -0.45
N LEU A 91 6.28 -20.15 0.62
CA LEU A 91 7.62 -20.32 1.21
C LEU A 91 7.85 -21.75 1.71
N SER A 92 6.80 -22.36 2.26
CA SER A 92 6.82 -23.71 2.85
C SER A 92 6.72 -24.80 1.77
N TYR A 93 5.82 -24.63 0.80
CA TYR A 93 5.43 -25.72 -0.12
C TYR A 93 5.83 -25.52 -1.58
N SER A 94 6.38 -24.37 -1.96
CA SER A 94 6.84 -24.14 -3.33
C SER A 94 8.33 -24.36 -3.52
N SER A 95 8.71 -25.06 -4.58
CA SER A 95 10.08 -25.08 -5.13
C SER A 95 10.32 -23.96 -6.14
N SER A 96 9.25 -23.33 -6.63
CA SER A 96 9.32 -22.25 -7.60
C SER A 96 9.08 -20.90 -6.98
N SER A 97 9.58 -19.90 -7.68
CA SER A 97 9.75 -18.56 -7.17
C SER A 97 9.25 -17.51 -8.17
N LYS A 98 8.83 -17.95 -9.36
CA LYS A 98 8.32 -17.11 -10.43
C LYS A 98 7.10 -16.34 -9.95
N ASN A 99 7.06 -15.04 -10.25
CA ASN A 99 5.95 -14.13 -9.96
C ASN A 99 5.57 -13.97 -8.47
N PHE A 100 6.39 -14.44 -7.53
CA PHE A 100 6.11 -14.34 -6.10
C PHE A 100 5.85 -12.90 -5.63
N SER A 101 6.62 -11.91 -6.09
CA SER A 101 6.41 -10.50 -5.70
C SER A 101 5.08 -9.94 -6.16
N PHE A 102 4.58 -10.37 -7.33
CA PHE A 102 3.27 -9.99 -7.83
C PHE A 102 2.17 -10.70 -7.03
N PHE A 103 2.36 -11.99 -6.75
CA PHE A 103 1.44 -12.78 -5.93
C PHE A 103 1.28 -12.24 -4.51
N GLU A 104 2.38 -11.87 -3.84
CA GLU A 104 2.35 -11.22 -2.52
C GLU A 104 1.50 -9.94 -2.52
N LYS A 105 1.59 -9.13 -3.58
CA LYS A 105 0.76 -7.92 -3.69
C LYS A 105 -0.72 -8.25 -3.84
N ILE A 106 -1.07 -9.23 -4.67
CA ILE A 106 -2.45 -9.70 -4.82
C ILE A 106 -2.96 -10.24 -3.48
N PHE A 107 -2.12 -11.02 -2.80
CA PHE A 107 -2.45 -11.64 -1.53
C PHE A 107 -2.76 -10.60 -0.45
N LEU A 108 -1.98 -9.51 -0.36
CA LEU A 108 -2.26 -8.39 0.54
C LEU A 108 -3.62 -7.74 0.28
N VAL A 109 -4.04 -7.62 -0.98
CA VAL A 109 -5.37 -7.09 -1.32
C VAL A 109 -6.47 -8.07 -0.94
N LEU A 110 -6.29 -9.37 -1.21
CA LEU A 110 -7.25 -10.40 -0.84
C LEU A 110 -7.43 -10.53 0.67
N ASP A 111 -6.33 -10.46 1.43
CA ASP A 111 -6.32 -10.51 2.89
C ASP A 111 -7.08 -9.32 3.51
N GLN A 112 -6.98 -8.12 2.91
CA GLN A 112 -7.74 -6.94 3.35
C GLN A 112 -9.24 -7.02 3.06
N LEU A 113 -9.65 -7.79 2.05
CA LEU A 113 -11.05 -7.90 1.62
C LEU A 113 -11.83 -8.97 2.39
N LEU A 114 -11.14 -9.91 3.05
CA LEU A 114 -11.76 -11.01 3.76
C LEU A 114 -11.87 -10.70 5.26
N ILE A 115 -12.93 -11.21 5.88
CA ILE A 115 -13.16 -11.05 7.33
C ILE A 115 -12.11 -11.90 8.06
N ASN A 116 -10.98 -11.28 8.39
CA ASN A 116 -9.91 -11.93 9.13
C ASN A 116 -10.34 -12.14 10.59
N ASN A 117 -10.67 -13.38 10.92
CA ASN A 117 -10.79 -13.81 12.30
C ASN A 117 -9.36 -14.05 12.81
N ASN A 118 -8.82 -13.12 13.60
CA ASN A 118 -7.43 -13.09 14.11
C ASN A 118 -6.92 -14.34 14.85
N ASN A 119 -7.72 -15.41 14.97
CA ASN A 119 -7.38 -16.64 15.68
C ASN A 119 -7.42 -17.84 14.72
N SER A 120 -6.33 -18.21 14.07
CA SER A 120 -6.24 -19.45 13.30
C SER A 120 -5.91 -20.64 14.23
N ASP A 121 -6.44 -21.83 13.98
CA ASP A 121 -6.21 -23.05 14.81
C ASP A 121 -4.78 -23.66 14.71
N PHE A 122 -3.88 -22.86 14.13
CA PHE A 122 -3.00 -23.29 13.07
C PHE A 122 -1.81 -22.29 12.94
N ASP A 123 -1.90 -21.16 13.66
CA ASP A 123 -0.84 -20.15 13.80
C ASP A 123 0.42 -20.74 14.42
N LYS A 124 0.30 -21.63 15.40
CA LYS A 124 1.45 -22.28 16.06
C LYS A 124 2.30 -23.07 15.06
N GLU A 125 1.66 -23.78 14.13
CA GLU A 125 2.31 -24.56 13.09
C GLU A 125 2.96 -23.66 12.03
N ASN A 126 2.28 -22.57 11.66
CA ASN A 126 2.83 -21.57 10.74
C ASN A 126 4.06 -20.89 11.35
N ASP A 127 3.97 -20.44 12.60
CA ASP A 127 5.06 -19.81 13.33
C ASP A 127 6.27 -20.74 13.47
N LYS A 128 6.04 -22.02 13.76
CA LYS A 128 7.11 -23.03 13.81
C LYS A 128 7.83 -23.11 12.46
N LYS A 129 7.10 -23.28 11.36
CA LYS A 129 7.66 -23.36 10.00
C LYS A 129 8.38 -22.07 9.59
N LEU A 130 7.87 -20.90 9.97
CA LEU A 130 8.49 -19.60 9.69
C LEU A 130 9.76 -19.36 10.50
N LYS A 131 9.89 -19.95 11.69
CA LYS A 131 11.09 -19.86 12.53
C LYS A 131 12.18 -20.86 12.12
N GLU A 132 11.88 -21.81 11.23
CA GLU A 132 12.90 -22.70 10.68
C GLU A 132 13.91 -21.93 9.84
N ILE A 133 15.20 -22.20 10.06
CA ILE A 133 16.27 -21.54 9.32
C ILE A 133 16.22 -21.98 7.85
N PRO A 134 16.13 -21.03 6.90
CA PRO A 134 16.08 -21.35 5.48
C PRO A 134 17.32 -22.12 5.03
N ASN A 135 17.11 -23.15 4.21
CA ASN A 135 18.18 -23.98 3.68
C ASN A 135 18.71 -23.55 2.30
N SER A 136 18.25 -22.41 1.76
CA SER A 136 18.71 -21.91 0.46
C SER A 136 18.68 -20.38 0.40
N ILE A 137 19.62 -19.81 -0.39
CA ILE A 137 19.74 -18.36 -0.61
C ILE A 137 18.44 -17.78 -1.19
N GLN A 138 17.78 -18.51 -2.09
CA GLN A 138 16.51 -18.06 -2.68
C GLN A 138 15.38 -17.93 -1.65
N LYS A 139 15.35 -18.81 -0.65
CA LYS A 139 14.40 -18.70 0.46
C LYS A 139 14.71 -17.49 1.33
N TYR A 140 15.98 -17.23 1.65
CA TYR A 140 16.36 -16.02 2.41
C TYR A 140 15.93 -14.72 1.72
N LYS A 141 16.03 -14.62 0.39
CA LYS A 141 15.57 -13.44 -0.36
C LYS A 141 14.09 -13.11 -0.12
N LYS A 142 13.27 -14.13 0.16
CA LYS A 142 11.82 -14.02 0.34
C LYS A 142 11.37 -14.20 1.78
N HIS A 143 12.28 -14.60 2.65
CA HIS A 143 11.94 -14.91 4.03
C HIS A 143 11.43 -13.64 4.73
N PRO A 144 10.33 -13.72 5.50
CA PRO A 144 9.81 -12.56 6.22
C PRO A 144 10.69 -12.18 7.42
N ILE A 145 11.29 -13.16 8.10
CA ILE A 145 11.96 -12.95 9.39
C ILE A 145 13.49 -12.84 9.27
N TYR A 146 14.11 -13.52 8.32
CA TYR A 146 15.56 -13.76 8.31
C TYR A 146 16.18 -13.22 7.03
N ILE A 147 17.41 -12.75 7.13
CA ILE A 147 18.19 -12.30 5.97
C ILE A 147 19.68 -12.60 6.18
N LEU A 148 20.40 -12.69 5.07
CA LEU A 148 21.86 -12.79 5.01
C LEU A 148 22.48 -11.42 4.69
N GLU A 149 23.69 -11.16 5.19
CA GLU A 149 24.39 -9.87 4.99
C GLU A 149 24.77 -9.58 3.53
N SER A 150 24.90 -10.61 2.70
CA SER A 150 25.16 -10.54 1.26
C SER A 150 23.90 -10.20 0.45
N LEU A 151 22.71 -10.40 1.02
CA LEU A 151 21.44 -10.18 0.35
C LEU A 151 20.86 -8.78 0.55
N ILE A 152 21.39 -8.01 1.52
CA ILE A 152 20.97 -6.63 1.72
C ILE A 152 21.45 -5.75 0.56
N LYS A 153 20.67 -4.70 0.27
CA LYS A 153 21.01 -3.77 -0.81
C LYS A 153 22.20 -2.90 -0.42
N THR A 154 22.86 -2.30 -1.42
CA THR A 154 24.01 -1.42 -1.20
C THR A 154 23.68 -0.20 -0.31
N TYR A 155 22.45 0.30 -0.36
CA TYR A 155 21.95 1.39 0.49
C TYR A 155 21.32 0.92 1.80
N GLN A 156 21.47 -0.35 2.15
CA GLN A 156 20.97 -0.92 3.40
C GLN A 156 22.14 -1.34 4.29
N ILE A 157 21.84 -1.44 5.59
CA ILE A 157 22.73 -1.96 6.61
C ILE A 157 21.94 -2.83 7.58
N ILE A 158 22.65 -3.63 8.38
CA ILE A 158 22.08 -4.35 9.51
C ILE A 158 22.47 -3.62 10.80
N TYR A 159 21.49 -3.20 11.58
CA TYR A 159 21.69 -2.55 12.87
C TYR A 159 20.57 -2.92 13.86
N PRO A 160 20.89 -3.37 15.08
CA PRO A 160 22.24 -3.71 15.56
C PRO A 160 22.80 -4.97 14.86
N LYS A 161 24.14 -5.08 14.80
CA LYS A 161 24.85 -6.28 14.27
C LYS A 161 24.82 -7.48 15.23
N ARG A 162 24.15 -7.37 16.38
CA ARG A 162 23.97 -8.47 17.35
C ARG A 162 22.53 -8.49 17.84
N PRO A 163 21.96 -9.66 18.17
CA PRO A 163 22.58 -10.99 18.11
C PRO A 163 22.68 -11.54 16.67
N ILE A 164 23.66 -12.43 16.45
CA ILE A 164 23.72 -13.27 15.25
C ILE A 164 22.89 -14.52 15.54
N LEU A 165 21.95 -14.86 14.67
CA LEU A 165 20.97 -15.93 14.92
C LEU A 165 21.52 -17.32 14.55
N GLY A 166 22.59 -17.35 13.78
CA GLY A 166 23.22 -18.56 13.29
C GLY A 166 24.05 -18.24 12.06
N TYR A 167 24.54 -19.29 11.40
CA TYR A 167 25.32 -19.17 10.18
C TYR A 167 24.75 -20.05 9.08
N PHE A 168 24.68 -19.53 7.87
CA PHE A 168 24.36 -20.29 6.67
C PHE A 168 25.57 -20.27 5.74
N LYS A 169 26.20 -21.44 5.53
CA LYS A 169 27.43 -21.56 4.73
C LYS A 169 28.55 -20.58 5.15
N GLY A 170 28.70 -20.38 6.46
CA GLY A 170 29.68 -19.45 7.03
C GLY A 170 29.24 -17.99 7.08
N GLU A 171 28.07 -17.63 6.53
CA GLU A 171 27.54 -16.27 6.53
C GLU A 171 26.57 -16.04 7.71
N PRO A 172 26.69 -14.92 8.47
CA PRO A 172 25.81 -14.64 9.60
C PRO A 172 24.36 -14.37 9.16
N ILE A 173 23.42 -14.92 9.92
CA ILE A 173 21.99 -14.73 9.74
C ILE A 173 21.49 -13.67 10.72
N TYR A 174 20.73 -12.70 10.20
CA TYR A 174 20.13 -11.63 10.99
C TYR A 174 18.62 -11.57 10.83
N TYR A 175 17.96 -10.89 11.76
CA TYR A 175 16.56 -10.52 11.59
C TYR A 175 16.41 -9.49 10.46
N LYS A 176 15.39 -9.68 9.63
CA LYS A 176 15.02 -8.72 8.58
C LYS A 176 14.57 -7.38 9.15
N SER A 177 14.03 -7.37 10.38
CA SER A 177 13.69 -6.15 11.13
C SER A 177 14.91 -5.27 11.44
N ASN A 178 16.11 -5.86 11.48
CA ASN A 178 17.35 -5.11 11.73
C ASN A 178 17.89 -4.43 10.46
N ILE A 179 17.23 -4.62 9.31
CA ILE A 179 17.61 -3.93 8.07
C ILE A 179 17.19 -2.47 8.18
N ILE A 180 18.16 -1.59 8.17
CA ILE A 180 17.94 -0.14 8.14
C ILE A 180 18.27 0.37 6.74
N ASN A 181 17.35 1.14 6.16
CA ASN A 181 17.59 1.87 4.92
C ASN A 181 18.40 3.12 5.22
N LEU A 182 19.52 3.28 4.52
CA LEU A 182 20.24 4.54 4.48
C LEU A 182 19.69 5.41 3.36
N LEU A 183 19.62 6.71 3.60
CA LEU A 183 19.04 7.66 2.66
C LEU A 183 20.08 8.69 2.23
N THR A 184 19.96 9.15 0.99
CA THR A 184 20.74 10.30 0.53
C THR A 184 20.20 11.59 1.12
N GLU A 185 21.01 12.64 1.14
CA GLU A 185 20.58 13.97 1.59
C GLU A 185 19.34 14.47 0.85
N LYS A 186 19.27 14.27 -0.47
CA LYS A 186 18.07 14.60 -1.27
C LYS A 186 16.83 13.79 -0.86
N GLN A 187 16.99 12.53 -0.49
CA GLN A 187 15.89 11.69 0.00
C GLN A 187 15.44 12.11 1.40
N LEU A 188 16.39 12.49 2.27
CA LEU A 188 16.10 13.05 3.59
C LEU A 188 15.36 14.37 3.48
N TYR A 189 15.82 15.26 2.60
CA TYR A 189 15.19 16.55 2.34
C TYR A 189 13.72 16.37 1.97
N ARG A 190 13.39 15.47 1.03
CA ARG A 190 12.00 15.16 0.67
C ARG A 190 11.16 14.59 1.83
N LYS A 191 11.79 14.03 2.86
CA LYS A 191 11.14 13.56 4.09
C LYS A 191 11.10 14.62 5.19
N GLY A 192 11.48 15.87 4.91
CA GLY A 192 11.54 16.92 5.93
C GLY A 192 12.66 16.71 6.94
N LEU A 193 13.73 16.03 6.55
CA LEU A 193 14.88 15.72 7.40
C LEU A 193 16.18 16.25 6.78
N LYS A 194 17.16 16.54 7.63
CA LYS A 194 18.54 16.88 7.22
C LYS A 194 19.55 16.10 8.06
N PRO A 195 20.76 15.82 7.54
CA PRO A 195 21.84 15.27 8.35
C PRO A 195 22.23 16.22 9.49
N LYS A 196 22.44 15.69 10.70
CA LYS A 196 23.01 16.44 11.83
C LYS A 196 24.48 16.77 11.58
N ASP A 197 25.22 15.78 11.12
CA ASP A 197 26.64 15.88 10.82
C ASP A 197 26.89 15.74 9.32
N LYS A 198 27.97 16.36 8.84
CA LYS A 198 28.43 16.20 7.45
C LYS A 198 29.06 14.82 7.16
N LYS A 199 29.25 13.98 8.18
CA LYS A 199 29.90 12.68 8.04
C LYS A 199 28.86 11.61 7.65
N PRO A 200 28.94 11.04 6.43
CA PRO A 200 28.03 9.98 6.00
C PRO A 200 28.27 8.68 6.79
N TYR A 201 27.24 7.86 6.94
CA TYR A 201 27.40 6.50 7.47
C TYR A 201 28.12 5.59 6.48
N LYS A 202 27.74 5.71 5.20
CA LYS A 202 28.24 4.87 4.10
C LYS A 202 28.39 5.71 2.85
N ILE A 203 29.42 5.42 2.07
CA ILE A 203 29.66 6.02 0.76
C ILE A 203 29.60 4.90 -0.27
N ILE A 204 28.80 5.09 -1.30
CA ILE A 204 28.74 4.17 -2.46
C ILE A 204 29.08 4.96 -3.73
N TYR A 205 29.41 4.27 -4.81
CA TYR A 205 29.67 4.88 -6.11
C TYR A 205 28.54 4.50 -7.08
N ASN A 206 28.07 5.47 -7.87
CA ASN A 206 27.14 5.19 -8.95
C ASN A 206 27.88 4.66 -10.19
N SER A 207 27.13 4.30 -11.24
CA SER A 207 27.70 3.82 -12.50
C SER A 207 28.64 4.82 -13.19
N LYS A 208 28.55 6.11 -12.85
CA LYS A 208 29.43 7.20 -13.34
C LYS A 208 30.62 7.48 -12.40
N GLN A 209 30.87 6.61 -11.41
CA GLN A 209 31.91 6.78 -10.39
C GLN A 209 31.74 8.02 -9.49
N GLU A 210 30.54 8.57 -9.40
CA GLU A 210 30.25 9.67 -8.48
C GLU A 210 29.92 9.12 -7.07
N LYS A 211 30.44 9.80 -6.05
CA LYS A 211 30.20 9.46 -4.64
C LYS A 211 28.76 9.77 -4.25
N ILE A 212 28.05 8.78 -3.75
CA ILE A 212 26.75 8.92 -3.11
C ILE A 212 26.93 8.75 -1.61
N TYR A 213 26.60 9.82 -0.89
CA TYR A 213 26.61 9.87 0.57
C TYR A 213 25.29 9.35 1.14
N LEU A 214 25.37 8.41 2.08
CA LEU A 214 24.23 7.77 2.70
C LEU A 214 24.27 7.96 4.22
N TYR A 215 23.11 8.32 4.78
CA TYR A 215 22.94 8.65 6.18
C TYR A 215 21.96 7.68 6.86
N ALA A 216 22.26 7.33 8.10
CA ALA A 216 21.39 6.49 8.92
C ALA A 216 20.34 7.34 9.65
N PRO A 217 19.18 6.77 10.05
CA PRO A 217 18.11 7.52 10.70
C PRO A 217 18.54 8.31 11.95
N TRP A 218 19.41 7.75 12.79
CA TRP A 218 19.91 8.40 14.00
C TRP A 218 20.85 9.59 13.74
N GLN A 219 21.40 9.70 12.52
CA GLN A 219 22.22 10.85 12.10
C GLN A 219 21.38 12.01 11.54
N THR A 220 20.05 11.93 11.62
CA THR A 220 19.15 12.92 11.00
C THR A 220 18.44 13.75 12.06
N CYS A 221 18.12 14.99 11.72
CA CYS A 221 17.23 15.87 12.47
C CYS A 221 16.15 16.44 11.54
N LYS A 222 15.09 16.99 12.14
CA LYS A 222 14.01 17.63 11.39
C LYS A 222 14.53 18.91 10.73
N ILE A 223 14.00 19.20 9.55
CA ILE A 223 14.13 20.54 8.95
C ILE A 223 13.21 21.45 9.74
N GLU A 224 13.72 22.61 10.12
CA GLU A 224 12.97 23.66 10.79
C GLU A 224 13.23 24.93 9.98
N ILE A 225 12.16 25.51 9.44
CA ILE A 225 12.23 26.73 8.64
C ILE A 225 11.71 27.86 9.53
N LEU A 226 12.54 28.86 9.80
CA LEU A 226 12.22 29.93 10.74
C LEU A 226 11.34 31.00 10.09
N GLU A 227 11.66 31.38 8.87
CA GLU A 227 11.04 32.50 8.14
C GLU A 227 10.85 32.13 6.66
N PHE A 228 10.07 32.94 5.95
CA PHE A 228 9.91 32.77 4.51
C PHE A 228 11.22 33.04 3.75
N ASP A 229 11.46 32.24 2.71
CA ASP A 229 12.53 32.54 1.76
C ASP A 229 12.18 33.82 0.98
N SER A 230 13.18 34.47 0.38
CA SER A 230 12.99 35.68 -0.44
C SER A 230 12.25 35.40 -1.76
N LYS A 231 12.05 34.11 -2.09
CA LYS A 231 11.34 33.65 -3.28
C LYS A 231 9.86 33.51 -3.00
N ASP A 232 9.02 33.76 -3.99
CA ASP A 232 7.56 33.60 -3.88
C ASP A 232 7.09 32.16 -3.65
N THR A 233 7.94 31.18 -3.97
CA THR A 233 7.62 29.75 -3.88
C THR A 233 8.56 29.03 -2.92
N MET A 234 8.02 28.16 -2.07
CA MET A 234 8.77 27.31 -1.15
C MET A 234 8.47 25.84 -1.39
N ASP A 235 9.51 25.00 -1.23
CA ASP A 235 9.36 23.55 -1.30
C ASP A 235 8.41 23.03 -0.20
N PHE A 236 7.50 22.13 -0.55
CA PHE A 236 6.57 21.47 0.36
C PHE A 236 6.46 19.98 0.04
N TYR A 237 7.37 19.20 0.64
CA TYR A 237 7.37 17.72 0.52
C TYR A 237 6.91 17.00 1.79
N HIS A 238 6.96 17.67 2.94
CA HIS A 238 6.64 17.15 4.26
C HIS A 238 6.17 18.31 5.16
N GLU A 239 5.42 18.01 6.22
CA GLU A 239 4.96 18.99 7.21
C GLU A 239 6.09 19.81 7.88
N ASN A 240 7.33 19.30 7.88
CA ASN A 240 8.49 20.00 8.46
C ASN A 240 8.98 21.16 7.56
N PHE A 241 8.42 21.29 6.36
CA PHE A 241 8.65 22.44 5.50
C PHE A 241 7.71 23.61 5.80
N ILE A 242 6.70 23.40 6.66
CA ILE A 242 5.86 24.51 7.11
C ILE A 242 6.74 25.40 8.02
N PRO A 243 6.91 26.69 7.68
CA PRO A 243 7.68 27.58 8.52
C PRO A 243 7.08 27.72 9.92
N ILE A 244 7.92 28.02 10.90
CA ILE A 244 7.49 28.24 12.28
C ILE A 244 6.46 29.38 12.29
N ASN A 245 5.43 29.23 13.12
CA ASN A 245 4.28 30.15 13.18
C ASN A 245 3.50 30.31 11.87
N CYS A 246 3.69 29.45 10.87
CA CYS A 246 2.91 29.44 9.65
C CYS A 246 1.97 28.22 9.59
N THR A 247 0.95 28.33 8.74
CA THR A 247 0.06 27.22 8.40
C THR A 247 -0.05 27.04 6.91
N HIS A 248 -0.24 25.79 6.49
CA HIS A 248 -0.50 25.42 5.10
C HIS A 248 -2.00 25.50 4.80
N ILE A 249 -2.36 26.19 3.72
CA ILE A 249 -3.72 26.24 3.19
C ILE A 249 -3.70 25.60 1.81
N ASN A 250 -4.33 24.43 1.69
CA ASN A 250 -4.38 23.67 0.45
C ASN A 250 -5.59 24.06 -0.39
N ASP A 251 -5.44 25.12 -1.18
CA ASP A 251 -6.51 25.63 -2.02
C ASP A 251 -5.95 26.31 -3.28
N ASP A 252 -6.64 26.13 -4.41
CA ASP A 252 -6.26 26.64 -5.72
C ASP A 252 -6.50 28.14 -5.89
N LYS A 253 -7.39 28.72 -5.07
CA LYS A 253 -7.72 30.17 -5.06
C LYS A 253 -7.05 30.93 -3.93
N ALA A 254 -6.25 30.26 -3.10
CA ALA A 254 -5.64 30.91 -1.95
C ALA A 254 -4.63 31.99 -2.34
N ASP A 255 -3.92 31.85 -3.47
CA ASP A 255 -2.98 32.88 -3.90
C ASP A 255 -3.70 34.19 -4.28
N GLU A 256 -4.77 34.11 -5.08
CA GLU A 256 -5.63 35.25 -5.42
C GLU A 256 -6.17 35.95 -4.16
N VAL A 257 -6.65 35.18 -3.18
CA VAL A 257 -7.20 35.73 -1.92
C VAL A 257 -6.12 36.36 -1.05
N ALA A 258 -4.92 35.79 -1.00
CA ALA A 258 -3.80 36.36 -0.23
C ALA A 258 -3.34 37.70 -0.81
N GLU A 259 -3.31 37.83 -2.14
CA GLU A 259 -3.02 39.08 -2.83
C GLU A 259 -4.07 40.15 -2.54
N LEU A 260 -5.36 39.79 -2.58
CA LEU A 260 -6.47 40.70 -2.25
C LEU A 260 -6.40 41.22 -0.81
N LEU A 261 -6.01 40.36 0.13
CA LEU A 261 -5.89 40.72 1.54
C LEU A 261 -4.55 41.38 1.89
N GLN A 262 -3.62 41.47 0.94
CA GLN A 262 -2.25 41.98 1.16
C GLN A 262 -1.51 41.27 2.30
N ILE A 263 -1.76 39.97 2.46
CA ILE A 263 -1.09 39.13 3.46
C ILE A 263 0.16 38.52 2.82
N GLU A 264 1.30 38.57 3.52
CA GLU A 264 2.50 37.90 3.05
C GLU A 264 2.29 36.38 3.02
N TYR A 265 2.58 35.77 1.87
CA TYR A 265 2.40 34.34 1.65
C TYR A 265 3.49 33.75 0.76
N ARG A 266 3.56 32.41 0.73
CA ARG A 266 4.45 31.66 -0.18
C ARG A 266 3.74 30.49 -0.83
N LYS A 267 3.88 30.31 -2.14
CA LYS A 267 3.26 29.19 -2.86
C LYS A 267 3.97 27.88 -2.53
N CYS A 268 3.21 26.82 -2.27
CA CYS A 268 3.72 25.52 -1.82
C CYS A 268 4.07 24.62 -3.01
N PHE A 269 5.34 24.53 -3.36
CA PHE A 269 5.83 23.74 -4.48
C PHE A 269 6.06 22.28 -4.10
N LYS A 270 5.40 21.34 -4.77
CA LYS A 270 5.51 19.88 -4.48
C LYS A 270 6.33 19.11 -5.51
N GLY A 271 6.67 19.72 -6.64
CA GLY A 271 7.38 19.09 -7.74
C GLY A 271 6.79 19.41 -9.10
N PHE A 272 6.99 18.53 -10.08
CA PHE A 272 6.46 18.68 -11.43
C PHE A 272 5.48 17.56 -11.77
N TYR A 273 4.40 17.89 -12.46
CA TYR A 273 3.46 16.94 -13.04
C TYR A 273 3.30 17.25 -14.52
N ASN A 274 3.57 16.28 -15.41
CA ASN A 274 3.57 16.46 -16.87
C ASN A 274 4.40 17.66 -17.36
N GLY A 275 5.52 17.94 -16.70
CA GLY A 275 6.39 19.08 -17.03
C GLY A 275 5.99 20.43 -16.43
N PHE A 276 4.82 20.53 -15.79
CA PHE A 276 4.33 21.75 -15.15
C PHE A 276 4.58 21.73 -13.64
N PRO A 277 4.91 22.89 -13.02
CA PRO A 277 5.09 22.97 -11.57
C PRO A 277 3.77 22.69 -10.87
N LYS A 278 3.79 21.75 -9.93
CA LYS A 278 2.65 21.44 -9.07
C LYS A 278 2.75 22.26 -7.80
N ILE A 279 1.91 23.29 -7.73
CA ILE A 279 1.68 24.11 -6.55
C ILE A 279 0.46 23.54 -5.83
N GLU A 280 0.59 23.32 -4.52
CA GLU A 280 -0.46 22.77 -3.67
C GLU A 280 -0.76 23.77 -2.56
N GLY A 281 -1.42 24.87 -2.91
CA GLY A 281 -1.80 25.92 -1.96
C GLY A 281 -0.66 26.85 -1.55
N ILE A 282 -0.80 27.47 -0.37
CA ILE A 282 0.11 28.50 0.15
C ILE A 282 0.46 28.30 1.63
N PHE A 283 1.59 28.87 2.05
CA PHE A 283 1.91 29.13 3.46
C PHE A 283 1.53 30.56 3.80
N ILE A 284 0.87 30.74 4.93
CA ILE A 284 0.57 32.03 5.54
C ILE A 284 0.93 32.00 7.02
N GLU A 285 1.15 33.16 7.63
CA GLU A 285 1.27 33.23 9.08
C GLU A 285 -0.01 32.77 9.79
N SER A 286 0.16 32.00 10.87
CA SER A 286 -0.95 31.38 11.62
C SER A 286 -1.91 32.41 12.20
N LYS A 287 -1.43 33.63 12.49
CA LYS A 287 -2.25 34.74 13.01
C LYS A 287 -3.35 35.17 12.04
N HIS A 288 -3.16 34.95 10.73
CA HIS A 288 -4.13 35.32 9.71
C HIS A 288 -5.07 34.19 9.31
N LYS A 289 -4.84 32.97 9.82
CA LYS A 289 -5.53 31.76 9.36
C LYS A 289 -7.05 31.86 9.39
N GLU A 290 -7.62 32.27 10.53
CA GLU A 290 -9.08 32.28 10.71
C GLU A 290 -9.76 33.27 9.76
N VAL A 291 -9.24 34.50 9.70
CA VAL A 291 -9.75 35.54 8.80
C VAL A 291 -9.60 35.10 7.35
N PHE A 292 -8.44 34.54 7.01
CA PHE A 292 -8.15 34.07 5.65
C PHE A 292 -9.12 32.97 5.20
N GLU A 293 -9.40 31.97 6.04
CA GLU A 293 -10.32 30.88 5.71
C GLU A 293 -11.76 31.37 5.48
N ILE A 294 -12.19 32.41 6.22
CA ILE A 294 -13.49 33.06 6.01
C ILE A 294 -13.51 33.78 4.66
N CYS A 295 -12.51 34.61 4.40
CA CYS A 295 -12.40 35.34 3.13
C CYS A 295 -12.30 34.40 1.92
N LEU A 296 -11.56 33.29 2.05
CA LEU A 296 -11.44 32.29 1.00
C LEU A 296 -12.78 31.62 0.68
N LYS A 297 -13.57 31.27 1.70
CA LYS A 297 -14.92 30.70 1.51
C LYS A 297 -15.82 31.69 0.78
N GLU A 298 -15.81 32.96 1.19
CA GLU A 298 -16.62 34.02 0.59
C GLU A 298 -16.20 34.30 -0.86
N TYR A 299 -14.90 34.37 -1.12
CA TYR A 299 -14.35 34.55 -2.46
C TYR A 299 -14.83 33.44 -3.40
N LYS A 300 -14.69 32.17 -2.97
CA LYS A 300 -15.17 31.02 -3.75
C LYS A 300 -16.66 31.04 -4.00
N PHE A 301 -17.45 31.50 -3.04
CA PHE A 301 -18.89 31.65 -3.22
C PHE A 301 -19.19 32.68 -4.29
N ASN A 302 -18.57 33.86 -4.23
CA ASN A 302 -18.77 34.93 -5.20
C ASN A 302 -18.29 34.55 -6.61
N THR A 303 -17.10 33.94 -6.75
CA THR A 303 -16.62 33.45 -8.06
C THR A 303 -17.60 32.47 -8.70
N ARG A 304 -18.18 31.55 -7.90
CA ARG A 304 -19.19 30.61 -8.42
C ARG A 304 -20.47 31.31 -8.85
N LEU A 305 -20.92 32.32 -8.09
CA LEU A 305 -22.09 33.10 -8.47
C LEU A 305 -21.88 33.85 -9.78
N ASP A 306 -20.72 34.48 -9.96
CA ASP A 306 -20.36 35.19 -11.19
C ASP A 306 -20.35 34.23 -12.40
N GLU A 307 -19.75 33.05 -12.27
CA GLU A 307 -19.78 32.03 -13.33
C GLU A 307 -21.21 31.59 -13.70
N ILE A 308 -22.10 31.47 -12.70
CA ILE A 308 -23.52 31.12 -12.91
C ILE A 308 -24.23 32.26 -13.64
N ILE A 309 -24.01 33.51 -13.22
CA ILE A 309 -24.60 34.70 -13.83
C ILE A 309 -24.13 34.82 -15.28
N GLU A 310 -22.84 34.66 -15.56
CA GLU A 310 -22.29 34.70 -16.92
C GLU A 310 -22.89 33.62 -17.82
N LYS A 311 -23.02 32.39 -17.33
CA LYS A 311 -23.67 31.29 -18.07
C LYS A 311 -25.12 31.62 -18.38
N ARG A 312 -25.87 32.16 -17.40
CA ARG A 312 -27.27 32.58 -17.59
C ARG A 312 -27.40 33.75 -18.56
N MET A 313 -26.51 34.73 -18.49
CA MET A 313 -26.45 35.86 -19.43
C MET A 313 -26.20 35.39 -20.87
N LYS A 314 -25.37 34.36 -21.08
CA LYS A 314 -25.18 33.74 -22.41
C LYS A 314 -26.47 33.10 -22.92
N VAL A 315 -27.20 32.38 -22.07
CA VAL A 315 -28.51 31.79 -22.43
C VAL A 315 -29.51 32.90 -22.79
N PHE A 316 -29.57 33.96 -22.00
CA PHE A 316 -30.46 35.10 -22.27
C PHE A 316 -30.15 35.79 -23.61
N LYS A 317 -28.88 35.96 -23.96
CA LYS A 317 -28.47 36.47 -25.29
C LYS A 317 -29.02 35.60 -26.43
N ASN A 318 -29.00 34.27 -26.26
CA ASN A 318 -29.55 33.35 -27.26
C ASN A 318 -31.07 33.46 -27.39
N TRP A 319 -31.79 33.64 -26.28
CA TRP A 319 -33.23 33.90 -26.30
C TRP A 319 -33.58 35.18 -27.05
N ASN A 320 -32.82 36.26 -26.86
CA ASN A 320 -33.04 37.50 -27.61
C ASN A 320 -32.83 37.32 -29.12
N ILE A 321 -31.85 36.50 -29.53
CA ILE A 321 -31.65 36.16 -30.95
C ILE A 321 -32.82 35.35 -31.49
N PHE A 322 -33.34 34.39 -30.70
CA PHE A 322 -34.51 33.60 -31.07
C PHE A 322 -35.74 34.47 -31.27
N LEU A 323 -36.06 35.34 -30.31
CA LEU A 323 -37.20 36.27 -30.41
C LEU A 323 -37.11 37.16 -31.66
N LYS A 324 -35.93 37.73 -31.94
CA LYS A 324 -35.69 38.51 -33.18
C LYS A 324 -35.94 37.71 -34.46
N LYS A 325 -35.65 36.41 -34.47
CA LYS A 325 -35.93 35.54 -35.62
C LYS A 325 -37.43 35.25 -35.76
N VAL A 326 -38.14 35.02 -34.66
CA VAL A 326 -39.60 34.85 -34.64
C VAL A 326 -40.29 36.12 -35.15
N ASP A 327 -39.90 37.30 -34.68
CA ASP A 327 -40.45 38.58 -35.18
C ASP A 327 -40.22 38.76 -36.68
N LYS A 328 -39.04 38.35 -37.17
CA LYS A 328 -38.74 38.40 -38.61
C LYS A 328 -39.62 37.43 -39.40
N TYR A 329 -39.90 36.25 -38.86
CA TYR A 329 -40.78 35.26 -39.47
C TYR A 329 -42.23 35.76 -39.53
N ASN A 330 -42.75 36.33 -38.44
CA ASN A 330 -44.09 36.92 -38.42
C ASN A 330 -44.23 38.02 -39.48
N LYS A 331 -43.23 38.91 -39.61
CA LYS A 331 -43.21 39.94 -40.67
C LYS A 331 -43.19 39.38 -42.10
N ILE A 332 -42.70 38.16 -42.30
CA ILE A 332 -42.72 37.49 -43.62
C ILE A 332 -44.12 36.94 -43.90
N ILE A 333 -44.76 36.29 -42.91
CA ILE A 333 -46.14 35.81 -43.02
C ILE A 333 -47.08 36.97 -43.36
N ASP A 334 -47.01 38.08 -42.60
CA ASP A 334 -47.87 39.25 -42.81
C ASP A 334 -47.74 39.87 -44.23
N ARG A 335 -46.62 39.63 -44.92
CA ARG A 335 -46.38 40.07 -46.30
C ARG A 335 -46.86 39.08 -47.36
N LEU A 336 -46.99 37.81 -47.01
CA LEU A 336 -47.48 36.76 -47.91
C LEU A 336 -49.02 36.69 -47.90
N GLU A 337 -49.65 37.15 -46.82
CA GLU A 337 -51.11 37.20 -46.65
C GLU A 337 -51.75 38.50 -47.18
N LYS A 338 -50.94 39.44 -47.69
CA LYS A 338 -51.36 40.63 -48.45
C LYS A 338 -51.07 40.43 -49.93
#